data_AF-A0A1G7FD70-F1
#
_entry.id   AF-A0A1G7FD70-F1
#
_cell.length_a   1.000
_cell.length_b   1.000
_cell.length_c   1.000
_cell.angle_alpha   90.00
_cell.angle_beta   90.00
_cell.angle_gamma   90.00
#
_symmetry.space_group_name_H-M   'P 1'
#
loop_
_entity.id
_entity.type
_entity.pdbx_description
1 polymer ?
#
loop_
_entity_poly.entity_id
_entity_poly.type
_entity_poly.pdbx_seq_one_letter_code
_entity_poly.pdbx_strand_id
1 'polypeptide(L)'
;MLMVSSLRHAGLAGLVVACVGQPAVAQAPVAPAGSPPSPAKAAEEQLLLRLPAGQSLDRYLEQLRGEFFNLDADGDGKLTQRDVELHAAMEAVQVRSVAWMSVLRYDLDGDGFVTEDEVRRSAAYESRWARAQSVIGKSPLGGSAESTERMVTTIMALDVNKDGKVSLAEAAKFNEANQRVASLSGYAAKTRLALALETATAGELSRAAYEATGEALFRKVDTDSDGKVSQQELMEFRRTPAPPSSDPDAAQKRQHEQAELARKRQLAIDAERAVCAMPAVSEKARVVLLSAYQTESLSSVTIGSQDAVVHAGRINVEPGSDPLYVVIASFSPTIWQFGGAVERIERVVVTSLSTGGKRGDPTQGPLTGATGVARDRVSFLGRANCLTYFHELPSSGSLQAVGAVRDATGRAPDVVAAKYAVSTFNVPSGGIDTLKGQSGQGLVIRKSGGTLNIVGNPGNVVIETGPSRAHDDLQRYWPGGVVDIDPASVVASGPVTPYEVLPAQAGLVQLLANGSVTQNGAGEFVVRKKIRFPSGLHGAHSVTFLVVKGTPYPDGDPGHSCVMVEDTGEKSAGCPSR
;
A
#
# COMPACT_ATOMS: atom_id res chain seq x y z
N MET A 1 1.56 -59.75 -31.24
CA MET A 1 1.45 -61.01 -31.97
C MET A 1 1.53 -62.13 -30.94
N LEU A 2 0.38 -62.75 -30.64
CA LEU A 2 0.18 -64.00 -29.87
C LEU A 2 0.71 -64.02 -28.42
N MET A 3 0.12 -64.64 -27.40
CA MET A 3 -1.18 -65.22 -27.09
C MET A 3 -0.96 -65.91 -25.70
N VAL A 4 -2.05 -66.28 -25.02
CA VAL A 4 -2.16 -67.56 -24.26
C VAL A 4 -1.85 -67.58 -22.75
N SER A 5 -2.96 -67.85 -22.04
CA SER A 5 -3.21 -68.79 -20.93
C SER A 5 -2.67 -68.55 -19.53
N SER A 6 -3.47 -68.59 -18.45
CA SER A 6 -4.52 -69.53 -17.99
C SER A 6 -3.97 -70.66 -17.10
N LEU A 7 -4.63 -70.82 -15.94
CA LEU A 7 -4.89 -72.07 -15.19
C LEU A 7 -3.83 -72.65 -14.22
N ARG A 8 -4.24 -72.67 -12.94
CA ARG A 8 -4.51 -73.84 -12.06
C ARG A 8 -3.51 -74.28 -10.97
N HIS A 9 -4.11 -74.41 -9.78
CA HIS A 9 -3.98 -75.48 -8.75
C HIS A 9 -2.66 -75.45 -7.95
N ALA A 10 -2.62 -75.77 -6.65
CA ALA A 10 -3.31 -76.81 -5.91
C ALA A 10 -3.28 -76.48 -4.40
N GLY A 11 -4.27 -77.01 -3.66
CA GLY A 11 -4.33 -76.99 -2.20
C GLY A 11 -3.89 -78.32 -1.55
N LEU A 12 -4.13 -78.39 -0.23
CA LEU A 12 -3.99 -79.50 0.73
C LEU A 12 -2.54 -79.87 1.13
N ALA A 13 -2.20 -80.21 2.38
CA ALA A 13 -2.88 -80.44 3.66
C ALA A 13 -1.83 -80.13 4.77
N GLY A 14 -2.14 -79.66 5.98
CA GLY A 14 -2.87 -80.37 7.03
C GLY A 14 -1.88 -80.86 8.11
N LEU A 15 -2.00 -80.37 9.36
CA LEU A 15 -2.14 -81.24 10.54
C LEU A 15 -2.48 -80.43 11.79
N VAL A 16 -3.47 -80.96 12.51
CA VAL A 16 -4.04 -80.52 13.77
C VAL A 16 -3.19 -81.07 14.92
N VAL A 17 -2.89 -80.26 15.93
CA VAL A 17 -2.60 -80.74 17.29
C VAL A 17 -3.54 -80.00 18.24
N ALA A 18 -4.40 -80.79 18.89
CA ALA A 18 -5.31 -80.36 19.94
C ALA A 18 -4.58 -80.32 21.29
N CYS A 19 -4.80 -79.27 22.08
CA CYS A 19 -4.67 -79.32 23.53
C CYS A 19 -5.77 -78.47 24.18
N VAL A 20 -6.29 -79.01 25.27
CA VAL A 20 -7.55 -78.72 25.94
C VAL A 20 -7.49 -77.47 26.83
N GLY A 21 -8.45 -76.56 26.62
CA GLY A 21 -9.28 -75.88 27.62
C GLY A 21 -8.68 -75.30 28.91
N GLN A 22 -8.58 -73.97 28.95
CA GLN A 22 -8.94 -73.17 30.14
C GLN A 22 -9.82 -71.98 29.68
N PRO A 23 -10.84 -71.57 30.47
CA PRO A 23 -11.73 -70.48 30.09
C PRO A 23 -11.01 -69.15 30.32
N ALA A 24 -10.46 -68.57 29.25
CA ALA A 24 -9.97 -67.20 29.28
C ALA A 24 -11.18 -66.26 29.31
N VAL A 25 -11.45 -65.71 30.49
CA VAL A 25 -12.27 -64.51 30.67
C VAL A 25 -11.71 -63.45 29.73
N ALA A 26 -12.50 -63.06 28.73
CA ALA A 26 -12.17 -62.00 27.80
C ALA A 26 -12.04 -60.68 28.59
N GLN A 27 -10.82 -60.36 29.01
CA GLN A 27 -10.46 -58.99 29.34
C GLN A 27 -10.52 -58.20 28.04
N ALA A 28 -11.56 -57.38 27.90
CA ALA A 28 -11.61 -56.35 26.87
C ALA A 28 -10.32 -55.51 26.98
N PRO A 29 -9.58 -55.29 25.88
CA PRO A 29 -8.43 -54.40 25.91
C PRO A 29 -8.94 -52.99 26.27
N VAL A 30 -8.47 -52.49 27.40
CA VAL A 30 -8.63 -51.11 27.85
C VAL A 30 -7.96 -50.22 26.80
N ALA A 31 -8.77 -49.43 26.08
CA ALA A 31 -8.27 -48.46 25.11
C ALA A 31 -7.45 -47.37 25.83
N PRO A 32 -6.25 -47.02 25.34
CA PRO A 32 -5.49 -45.91 25.89
C PRO A 32 -6.20 -44.58 25.63
N ALA A 33 -6.22 -43.73 26.65
CA ALA A 33 -6.69 -42.36 26.57
C ALA A 33 -5.83 -41.55 25.58
N GLY A 34 -6.48 -40.89 24.62
CA GLY A 34 -5.84 -39.99 23.67
C GLY A 34 -5.73 -40.51 22.24
N SER A 35 -6.79 -41.10 21.68
CA SER A 35 -6.88 -41.24 20.22
C SER A 35 -7.01 -39.85 19.58
N PRO A 36 -6.26 -39.51 18.51
CA PRO A 36 -6.50 -38.31 17.74
C PRO A 36 -7.96 -38.29 17.25
N PRO A 37 -8.61 -37.12 17.13
CA PRO A 37 -9.99 -37.04 16.65
C PRO A 37 -10.08 -37.75 15.29
N SER A 38 -11.19 -38.47 15.06
CA SER A 38 -11.42 -39.07 13.74
C SER A 38 -11.40 -37.96 12.67
N PRO A 39 -10.95 -38.26 11.44
CA PRO A 39 -10.90 -37.27 10.36
C PRO A 39 -12.23 -36.54 10.15
N ALA A 40 -13.35 -37.24 10.32
CA ALA A 40 -14.71 -36.68 10.31
C ALA A 40 -14.95 -35.64 11.41
N LYS A 41 -14.56 -35.93 12.66
CA LYS A 41 -14.69 -34.98 13.77
C LYS A 41 -13.80 -33.75 13.60
N ALA A 42 -12.58 -33.94 13.08
CA ALA A 42 -11.69 -32.82 12.76
C ALA A 42 -12.28 -31.92 11.65
N ALA A 43 -12.99 -32.52 10.69
CA ALA A 43 -13.66 -31.78 9.63
C ALA A 43 -14.85 -30.96 10.13
N GLU A 44 -15.68 -31.57 10.98
CA GLU A 44 -16.78 -30.88 11.66
C GLU A 44 -16.29 -29.76 12.57
N GLU A 45 -15.23 -30.00 13.35
CA GLU A 45 -14.62 -29.00 14.22
C GLU A 45 -14.09 -27.79 13.43
N GLN A 46 -13.55 -28.03 12.23
CA GLN A 46 -13.09 -26.96 11.36
C GLN A 46 -14.23 -26.13 10.74
N LEU A 47 -15.38 -26.74 10.46
CA LEU A 47 -16.60 -26.00 10.07
C LEU A 47 -17.14 -25.15 11.23
N LEU A 48 -17.02 -25.65 12.47
CA LEU A 48 -17.45 -24.97 13.70
C LEU A 48 -16.52 -23.82 14.11
N LEU A 49 -15.21 -23.93 13.88
CA LEU A 49 -14.25 -22.83 14.11
C LEU A 49 -14.54 -21.61 13.22
N ARG A 50 -15.22 -21.81 12.10
CA ARG A 50 -15.53 -20.77 11.10
C ARG A 50 -16.90 -20.14 11.28
N LEU A 51 -17.69 -20.62 12.25
CA LEU A 51 -18.96 -20.02 12.65
C LEU A 51 -18.68 -18.78 13.53
N PRO A 52 -18.89 -17.55 13.01
CA PRO A 52 -18.76 -16.31 13.77
C PRO A 52 -20.01 -16.08 14.66
N ALA A 53 -19.82 -15.40 15.78
CA ALA A 53 -20.93 -15.04 16.66
C ALA A 53 -21.86 -14.01 15.99
N GLY A 54 -23.17 -14.18 16.16
CA GLY A 54 -24.23 -13.30 15.66
C GLY A 54 -24.65 -13.53 14.21
N GLN A 55 -24.21 -14.62 13.56
CA GLN A 55 -24.60 -14.95 12.18
C GLN A 55 -25.93 -15.72 12.14
N SER A 56 -26.81 -15.39 11.18
CA SER A 56 -28.01 -16.16 10.90
C SER A 56 -27.70 -17.41 10.06
N LEU A 57 -28.58 -18.40 10.12
CA LEU A 57 -28.43 -19.64 9.35
C LEU A 57 -28.27 -19.36 7.84
N ASP A 58 -29.10 -18.48 7.26
CA ASP A 58 -29.03 -18.16 5.83
C ASP A 58 -27.67 -17.59 5.40
N ARG A 59 -27.13 -16.65 6.19
CA ARG A 59 -25.81 -16.05 5.96
C ARG A 59 -24.70 -17.09 6.07
N TYR A 60 -24.84 -18.04 6.99
CA TYR A 60 -23.87 -19.11 7.17
C TYR A 60 -23.89 -20.09 5.98
N LEU A 61 -25.08 -20.47 5.50
CA LEU A 61 -25.22 -21.32 4.32
C LEU A 61 -24.69 -20.65 3.04
N GLU A 62 -24.91 -19.33 2.87
CA GLU A 62 -24.31 -18.57 1.77
C GLU A 62 -22.77 -18.60 1.81
N GLN A 63 -22.18 -18.48 3.00
CA GLN A 63 -20.73 -18.58 3.18
C GLN A 63 -20.22 -19.98 2.83
N LEU A 64 -20.91 -21.04 3.26
CA LEU A 64 -20.55 -22.42 2.92
C LEU A 64 -20.64 -22.69 1.41
N ARG A 65 -21.61 -22.09 0.71
CA ARG A 65 -21.67 -22.15 -0.76
C ARG A 65 -20.44 -21.53 -1.41
N GLY A 66 -20.09 -20.32 -0.98
CA GLY A 66 -18.89 -19.64 -1.47
C GLY A 66 -17.62 -20.45 -1.20
N GLU A 67 -17.53 -21.10 -0.03
CA GLU A 67 -16.41 -22.01 0.26
C GLU A 67 -16.43 -23.24 -0.64
N PHE A 68 -17.57 -23.89 -0.80
CA PHE A 68 -17.71 -25.06 -1.66
C PHE A 68 -17.22 -24.77 -3.08
N PHE A 69 -17.60 -23.61 -3.65
CA PHE A 69 -17.10 -23.17 -4.97
C PHE A 69 -15.59 -22.98 -5.04
N ASN A 70 -14.92 -22.67 -3.93
CA ASN A 70 -13.46 -22.57 -3.91
C ASN A 70 -12.78 -23.94 -3.71
N LEU A 71 -13.50 -24.90 -3.11
CA LEU A 71 -13.00 -26.27 -2.91
C LEU A 71 -13.20 -27.15 -4.14
N ASP A 72 -14.27 -26.90 -4.90
CA ASP A 72 -14.63 -27.52 -6.17
C ASP A 72 -13.73 -26.95 -7.28
N ALA A 73 -12.65 -27.66 -7.57
CA ALA A 73 -11.55 -27.15 -8.37
C ALA A 73 -11.86 -27.20 -9.88
N ASP A 74 -12.61 -28.21 -10.31
CA ASP A 74 -13.00 -28.38 -11.71
C ASP A 74 -14.42 -27.83 -12.01
N GLY A 75 -15.17 -27.45 -10.98
CA GLY A 75 -16.47 -26.77 -11.10
C GLY A 75 -17.60 -27.71 -11.48
N ASP A 76 -17.46 -29.02 -11.25
CA ASP A 76 -18.46 -30.03 -11.60
C ASP A 76 -19.62 -30.12 -10.59
N GLY A 77 -19.56 -29.35 -9.50
CA GLY A 77 -20.56 -29.29 -8.45
C GLY A 77 -20.40 -30.36 -7.37
N LYS A 78 -19.29 -31.10 -7.36
CA LYS A 78 -18.95 -32.13 -6.37
C LYS A 78 -17.50 -31.94 -5.92
N LEU A 79 -17.24 -32.21 -4.64
CA LEU A 79 -15.86 -32.40 -4.18
C LEU A 79 -15.50 -33.86 -4.33
N THR A 80 -14.35 -34.10 -4.95
CA THR A 80 -13.78 -35.42 -5.19
C THR A 80 -12.28 -35.43 -4.94
N GLN A 81 -11.66 -36.61 -5.03
CA GLN A 81 -10.21 -36.74 -4.97
C GLN A 81 -9.51 -35.99 -6.13
N ARG A 82 -10.18 -35.77 -7.27
CA ARG A 82 -9.62 -35.02 -8.40
C ARG A 82 -9.43 -33.54 -8.06
N ASP A 83 -10.33 -32.96 -7.28
CA ASP A 83 -10.21 -31.58 -6.80
C ASP A 83 -9.02 -31.41 -5.88
N VAL A 84 -8.79 -32.39 -4.99
CA VAL A 84 -7.61 -32.42 -4.12
C VAL A 84 -6.34 -32.43 -4.95
N GLU A 85 -6.29 -33.26 -5.99
CA GLU A 85 -5.14 -33.37 -6.89
C GLU A 85 -4.91 -32.11 -7.72
N LEU A 86 -5.99 -31.51 -8.23
CA LEU A 86 -5.93 -30.28 -9.02
C LEU A 86 -5.48 -29.09 -8.18
N HIS A 87 -6.04 -28.92 -6.97
CA HIS A 87 -5.55 -27.90 -6.02
C HIS A 87 -4.08 -28.11 -5.67
N ALA A 88 -3.67 -29.36 -5.39
CA ALA A 88 -2.28 -29.67 -5.09
C ALA A 88 -1.34 -29.36 -6.27
N ALA A 89 -1.77 -29.64 -7.49
CA ALA A 89 -1.02 -29.30 -8.70
C ALA A 89 -0.87 -27.78 -8.89
N MET A 90 -1.96 -27.03 -8.72
CA MET A 90 -1.97 -25.57 -8.83
C MET A 90 -1.13 -24.90 -7.73
N GLU A 91 -1.24 -25.36 -6.49
CA GLU A 91 -0.40 -24.91 -5.38
C GLU A 91 1.09 -25.17 -5.67
N ALA A 92 1.44 -26.35 -6.20
CA ALA A 92 2.80 -26.67 -6.60
C ALA A 92 3.31 -25.80 -7.76
N VAL A 93 2.45 -25.41 -8.71
CA VAL A 93 2.79 -24.45 -9.77
C VAL A 93 3.06 -23.06 -9.17
N GLN A 94 2.20 -22.59 -8.27
CA GLN A 94 2.36 -21.28 -7.64
C GLN A 94 3.67 -21.19 -6.86
N VAL A 95 4.00 -22.21 -6.06
CA VAL A 95 5.24 -22.25 -5.28
C VAL A 95 6.47 -22.26 -6.20
N ARG A 96 6.47 -23.09 -7.24
CA ARG A 96 7.57 -23.14 -8.21
C ARG A 96 7.73 -21.81 -8.94
N SER A 97 6.63 -21.14 -9.27
CA SER A 97 6.64 -19.82 -9.93
C SER A 97 7.29 -18.74 -9.06
N VAL A 98 6.98 -18.70 -7.76
CA VAL A 98 7.62 -17.78 -6.81
C VAL A 98 9.12 -18.07 -6.69
N ALA A 99 9.49 -19.34 -6.60
CA ALA A 99 10.89 -19.75 -6.53
C ALA A 99 11.65 -19.39 -7.81
N TRP A 100 11.06 -19.63 -8.98
CA TRP A 100 11.62 -19.23 -10.27
C TRP A 100 11.82 -17.72 -10.35
N MET A 101 10.80 -16.90 -10.04
CA MET A 101 10.93 -15.44 -10.07
C MET A 101 12.04 -14.91 -9.14
N SER A 102 12.31 -15.59 -8.02
CA SER A 102 13.37 -15.20 -7.10
C SER A 102 14.79 -15.37 -7.66
N VAL A 103 14.96 -16.29 -8.61
CA VAL A 103 16.24 -16.60 -9.28
C VAL A 103 16.32 -15.94 -10.65
N LEU A 104 15.25 -16.01 -11.45
CA LEU A 104 15.19 -15.49 -12.83
C LEU A 104 15.47 -13.98 -12.93
N ARG A 105 15.30 -13.22 -11.85
CA ARG A 105 15.69 -11.80 -11.80
C ARG A 105 17.20 -11.58 -11.96
N TYR A 106 18.00 -12.61 -11.77
CA TYR A 106 19.45 -12.60 -11.90
C TYR A 106 19.93 -13.15 -13.25
N ASP A 107 19.06 -13.75 -14.05
CA ASP A 107 19.37 -14.22 -15.41
C ASP A 107 19.44 -12.98 -16.33
N LEU A 108 20.65 -12.51 -16.61
CA LEU A 108 20.85 -11.24 -17.30
C LEU A 108 20.88 -11.39 -18.81
N ASP A 109 21.22 -12.58 -19.31
CA ASP A 109 21.27 -12.87 -20.74
C ASP A 109 20.05 -13.65 -21.26
N GLY A 110 19.18 -14.10 -20.35
CA GLY A 110 17.89 -14.73 -20.65
C GLY A 110 18.03 -16.17 -21.12
N ASP A 111 19.11 -16.86 -20.77
CA ASP A 111 19.37 -18.24 -21.19
C ASP A 111 18.66 -19.29 -20.31
N GLY A 112 18.00 -18.85 -19.24
CA GLY A 112 17.26 -19.71 -18.30
C GLY A 112 18.12 -20.36 -17.22
N PHE A 113 19.40 -19.98 -17.13
CA PHE A 113 20.34 -20.35 -16.08
C PHE A 113 20.87 -19.10 -15.38
N VAL A 114 21.29 -19.23 -14.14
CA VAL A 114 21.90 -18.12 -13.39
C VAL A 114 23.30 -18.52 -12.96
N THR A 115 24.29 -17.81 -13.48
CA THR A 115 25.70 -18.01 -13.15
C THR A 115 26.14 -17.12 -11.99
N GLU A 116 27.24 -17.50 -11.32
CA GLU A 116 27.85 -16.66 -10.26
C GLU A 116 28.13 -15.23 -10.77
N ASP A 117 28.64 -15.10 -12.00
CA ASP A 117 28.98 -13.81 -12.59
C ASP A 117 27.76 -12.90 -12.77
N GLU A 118 26.59 -13.47 -13.08
CA GLU A 118 25.35 -12.72 -13.21
C GLU A 118 24.79 -12.26 -11.86
N VAL A 119 24.86 -13.13 -10.84
CA VAL A 119 24.50 -12.75 -9.46
C VAL A 119 25.43 -11.64 -8.96
N ARG A 120 26.74 -11.74 -9.22
CA ARG A 120 27.74 -10.75 -8.81
C ARG A 120 27.54 -9.42 -9.54
N ARG A 121 27.24 -9.45 -10.84
CA ARG A 121 26.88 -8.25 -11.64
C ARG A 121 25.60 -7.60 -11.12
N SER A 122 24.58 -8.38 -10.82
CA SER A 122 23.31 -7.89 -10.28
C SER A 122 23.48 -7.30 -8.88
N ALA A 123 24.23 -7.95 -8.00
CA ALA A 123 24.53 -7.43 -6.66
C ALA A 123 25.40 -6.16 -6.69
N ALA A 124 26.36 -6.08 -7.62
CA ALA A 124 27.14 -4.86 -7.85
C ALA A 124 26.26 -3.71 -8.38
N TYR A 125 25.27 -4.04 -9.21
CA TYR A 125 24.26 -3.09 -9.64
C TYR A 125 23.39 -2.67 -8.45
N GLU A 126 22.74 -3.54 -7.70
CA GLU A 126 21.89 -3.12 -6.57
C GLU A 126 22.67 -2.33 -5.49
N SER A 127 23.90 -2.73 -5.20
CA SER A 127 24.77 -2.04 -4.25
C SER A 127 25.39 -0.75 -4.78
N ARG A 128 25.19 -0.37 -6.06
CA ARG A 128 25.73 0.89 -6.63
C ARG A 128 25.28 2.12 -5.85
N TRP A 129 24.06 2.09 -5.32
CA TRP A 129 23.52 3.15 -4.49
C TRP A 129 24.16 3.19 -3.10
N ALA A 130 24.32 2.02 -2.46
CA ALA A 130 24.96 1.91 -1.15
C ALA A 130 26.48 2.18 -1.20
N ARG A 131 27.17 1.73 -2.25
CA ARG A 131 28.59 2.03 -2.54
C ARG A 131 28.79 3.52 -2.80
N ALA A 132 27.91 4.15 -3.57
CA ALA A 132 27.94 5.59 -3.77
C ALA A 132 27.80 6.35 -2.44
N GLN A 133 26.93 5.89 -1.53
CA GLN A 133 26.80 6.47 -0.19
C GLN A 133 28.02 6.21 0.72
N SER A 134 28.64 5.02 0.68
CA SER A 134 29.81 4.69 1.51
C SER A 134 31.12 5.34 1.04
N VAL A 135 31.21 5.78 -0.21
CA VAL A 135 32.34 6.59 -0.70
C VAL A 135 32.21 8.06 -0.28
N ILE A 136 30.99 8.52 0.05
CA ILE A 136 30.69 9.89 0.48
C ILE A 136 30.79 10.06 2.02
N GLY A 137 30.68 8.98 2.80
CA GLY A 137 30.83 9.01 4.26
C GLY A 137 31.97 8.11 4.75
N LYS A 138 32.73 8.54 5.78
CA LYS A 138 33.76 7.72 6.46
C LYS A 138 33.16 6.54 7.25
N SER A 139 32.47 5.62 6.58
CA SER A 139 32.12 4.30 7.10
C SER A 139 32.92 3.22 6.38
N PRO A 140 33.29 2.11 7.05
CA PRO A 140 34.20 1.13 6.47
C PRO A 140 33.58 0.50 5.22
N LEU A 141 34.37 0.40 4.15
CA LEU A 141 34.08 -0.27 2.86
C LEU A 141 33.69 -1.77 2.97
N GLY A 142 33.55 -2.32 4.17
CA GLY A 142 33.41 -3.76 4.43
C GLY A 142 32.04 -4.37 4.12
N GLY A 143 30.94 -3.59 4.12
CA GLY A 143 29.59 -4.15 4.02
C GLY A 143 29.15 -4.59 2.62
N SER A 144 29.72 -4.00 1.56
CA SER A 144 29.24 -4.27 0.19
C SER A 144 29.81 -5.55 -0.41
N ALA A 145 31.11 -5.83 -0.21
CA ALA A 145 31.70 -7.09 -0.67
C ALA A 145 31.10 -8.28 0.08
N GLU A 146 30.95 -8.16 1.40
CA GLU A 146 30.34 -9.21 2.23
C GLU A 146 28.86 -9.44 1.85
N SER A 147 28.10 -8.38 1.54
CA SER A 147 26.72 -8.52 1.04
C SER A 147 26.63 -9.17 -0.34
N THR A 148 27.57 -8.86 -1.25
CA THR A 148 27.66 -9.53 -2.56
C THR A 148 27.99 -11.01 -2.36
N GLU A 149 28.99 -11.33 -1.53
CA GLU A 149 29.37 -12.73 -1.23
C GLU A 149 28.23 -13.50 -0.56
N ARG A 150 27.47 -12.88 0.36
CA ARG A 150 26.27 -13.50 0.95
C ARG A 150 25.20 -13.78 -0.10
N MET A 151 24.99 -12.87 -1.05
CA MET A 151 24.00 -13.05 -2.11
C MET A 151 24.44 -14.16 -3.09
N VAL A 152 25.71 -14.14 -3.51
CA VAL A 152 26.32 -15.20 -4.31
C VAL A 152 26.21 -16.54 -3.60
N THR A 153 26.60 -16.62 -2.32
CA THR A 153 26.52 -17.86 -1.52
C THR A 153 25.07 -18.35 -1.41
N THR A 154 24.11 -17.45 -1.20
CA THR A 154 22.70 -17.82 -1.04
C THR A 154 22.10 -18.36 -2.34
N ILE A 155 22.39 -17.72 -3.47
CA ILE A 155 21.87 -18.15 -4.77
C ILE A 155 22.62 -19.38 -5.28
N MET A 156 23.96 -19.41 -5.20
CA MET A 156 24.76 -20.57 -5.64
C MET A 156 24.61 -21.79 -4.71
N ALA A 157 24.10 -21.64 -3.48
CA ALA A 157 23.69 -22.79 -2.67
C ALA A 157 22.56 -23.62 -3.31
N LEU A 158 21.88 -23.06 -4.32
CA LEU A 158 20.86 -23.75 -5.12
C LEU A 158 21.45 -24.65 -6.20
N ASP A 159 22.72 -24.46 -6.57
CA ASP A 159 23.41 -25.31 -7.54
C ASP A 159 23.68 -26.69 -6.90
N VAL A 160 22.66 -27.54 -6.94
CA VAL A 160 22.67 -28.86 -6.32
C VAL A 160 23.56 -29.82 -7.12
N ASN A 161 23.55 -29.70 -8.45
CA ASN A 161 24.33 -30.56 -9.32
C ASN A 161 25.82 -30.12 -9.42
N LYS A 162 26.15 -28.93 -8.91
CA LYS A 162 27.48 -28.31 -8.88
C LYS A 162 28.07 -28.08 -10.27
N ASP A 163 27.23 -27.74 -11.24
CA ASP A 163 27.66 -27.45 -12.61
C ASP A 163 28.07 -25.98 -12.82
N GLY A 164 28.01 -25.16 -11.75
CA GLY A 164 28.43 -23.77 -11.75
C GLY A 164 27.33 -22.79 -12.15
N LYS A 165 26.10 -23.27 -12.34
CA LYS A 165 24.94 -22.45 -12.69
C LYS A 165 23.67 -22.98 -12.03
N VAL A 166 22.75 -22.08 -11.69
CA VAL A 166 21.47 -22.44 -11.07
C VAL A 166 20.43 -22.54 -12.17
N SER A 167 19.90 -23.74 -12.40
CA SER A 167 18.77 -23.95 -13.30
C SER A 167 17.43 -23.65 -12.62
N LEU A 168 16.37 -23.45 -13.41
CA LEU A 168 14.99 -23.33 -12.89
C LEU A 168 14.54 -24.58 -12.10
N ALA A 169 15.03 -25.76 -12.48
CA ALA A 169 14.71 -27.01 -11.78
C ALA A 169 15.33 -27.05 -10.37
N GLU A 170 16.47 -26.40 -10.19
CA GLU A 170 17.17 -26.27 -8.92
C GLU A 170 16.57 -25.16 -8.05
N ALA A 171 16.24 -24.01 -8.67
CA ALA A 171 15.52 -22.93 -8.01
C ALA A 171 14.20 -23.42 -7.38
N ALA A 172 13.46 -24.31 -8.06
CA ALA A 172 12.21 -24.88 -7.56
C ALA A 172 12.35 -25.66 -6.24
N LYS A 173 13.55 -26.18 -5.92
CA LYS A 173 13.81 -26.96 -4.69
C LYS A 173 14.10 -26.09 -3.47
N PHE A 174 14.38 -24.80 -3.66
CA PHE A 174 14.73 -23.84 -2.60
C PHE A 174 13.69 -23.72 -1.46
N ASN A 175 12.42 -24.00 -1.76
CA ASN A 175 11.31 -23.79 -0.83
C ASN A 175 10.66 -25.07 -0.29
N GLU A 176 11.28 -26.25 -0.44
CA GLU A 176 10.70 -27.54 0.01
C GLU A 176 10.35 -27.59 1.52
N ALA A 177 11.04 -26.84 2.38
CA ALA A 177 10.72 -26.78 3.81
C ALA A 177 9.50 -25.88 4.12
N ASN A 178 9.36 -24.73 3.46
CA ASN A 178 8.19 -23.84 3.55
C ASN A 178 6.95 -24.44 2.85
N GLN A 179 7.17 -25.31 1.86
CA GLN A 179 6.11 -26.08 1.18
C GLN A 179 5.32 -26.96 2.14
N ARG A 180 5.97 -27.59 3.13
CA ARG A 180 5.29 -28.46 4.11
C ARG A 180 4.33 -27.71 5.03
N VAL A 181 4.61 -26.43 5.33
CA VAL A 181 3.76 -25.60 6.21
C VAL A 181 2.59 -24.99 5.42
N ALA A 182 2.83 -24.49 4.20
CA ALA A 182 1.76 -24.00 3.32
C ALA A 182 0.78 -25.11 2.90
N SER A 183 1.30 -26.33 2.68
CA SER A 183 0.54 -27.55 2.39
C SER A 183 -0.48 -27.93 3.47
N LEU A 184 -0.32 -27.47 4.71
CA LEU A 184 -1.23 -27.80 5.81
C LEU A 184 -2.46 -26.88 5.88
N SER A 185 -2.40 -25.70 5.23
CA SER A 185 -3.48 -24.70 5.20
C SER A 185 -4.05 -24.41 3.81
N GLY A 186 -3.50 -25.05 2.77
CA GLY A 186 -3.92 -24.91 1.36
C GLY A 186 -5.33 -25.45 1.08
N TYR A 187 -5.85 -25.12 -0.10
CA TYR A 187 -7.14 -25.62 -0.59
C TYR A 187 -7.13 -27.15 -0.70
N ALA A 188 -6.01 -27.76 -1.12
CA ALA A 188 -5.91 -29.21 -1.19
C ALA A 188 -6.12 -29.89 0.19
N ALA A 189 -5.61 -29.29 1.27
CA ALA A 189 -5.82 -29.79 2.63
C ALA A 189 -7.26 -29.57 3.11
N LYS A 190 -7.85 -28.41 2.77
CA LYS A 190 -9.26 -28.10 3.10
C LYS A 190 -10.23 -29.03 2.37
N THR A 191 -10.00 -29.33 1.10
CA THR A 191 -10.83 -30.26 0.32
C THR A 191 -10.73 -31.69 0.85
N ARG A 192 -9.54 -32.16 1.24
CA ARG A 192 -9.38 -33.46 1.92
C ARG A 192 -10.16 -33.53 3.23
N LEU A 193 -10.15 -32.44 3.98
CA LEU A 193 -10.89 -32.36 5.23
C LEU A 193 -12.40 -32.36 4.97
N ALA A 194 -12.90 -31.63 3.97
CA ALA A 194 -14.30 -31.67 3.59
C ALA A 194 -14.74 -33.08 3.15
N LEU A 195 -13.91 -33.80 2.38
CA LEU A 195 -14.16 -35.20 1.99
C LEU A 195 -14.15 -36.18 3.16
N ALA A 196 -13.61 -35.79 4.32
CA ALA A 196 -13.62 -36.62 5.52
C ALA A 196 -14.95 -36.52 6.31
N LEU A 197 -15.85 -35.60 5.95
CA LEU A 197 -17.17 -35.48 6.57
C LEU A 197 -17.99 -36.77 6.36
N GLU A 198 -18.79 -37.14 7.36
CA GLU A 198 -19.57 -38.40 7.32
C GLU A 198 -20.62 -38.42 6.21
N THR A 199 -21.01 -37.24 5.71
CA THR A 199 -21.94 -37.06 4.59
C THR A 199 -21.30 -37.26 3.22
N ALA A 200 -19.97 -37.42 3.16
CA ALA A 200 -19.28 -37.83 1.95
C ALA A 200 -19.53 -39.31 1.69
N THR A 201 -20.13 -39.62 0.55
CA THR A 201 -20.47 -41.00 0.16
C THR A 201 -19.58 -41.44 -0.99
N ALA A 202 -18.95 -42.61 -0.87
CA ALA A 202 -18.06 -43.15 -1.89
C ALA A 202 -16.91 -42.21 -2.32
N GLY A 203 -16.45 -41.33 -1.42
CA GLY A 203 -15.38 -40.36 -1.71
C GLY A 203 -15.83 -39.14 -2.51
N GLU A 204 -17.13 -38.91 -2.64
CA GLU A 204 -17.72 -37.71 -3.24
C GLU A 204 -18.54 -36.94 -2.19
N LEU A 205 -18.48 -35.61 -2.25
CA LEU A 205 -19.32 -34.73 -1.43
C LEU A 205 -20.03 -33.70 -2.32
N SER A 206 -21.35 -33.81 -2.42
CA SER A 206 -22.15 -32.82 -3.14
C SER A 206 -22.33 -31.53 -2.35
N ARG A 207 -22.61 -30.42 -3.04
CA ARG A 207 -22.93 -29.14 -2.41
C ARG A 207 -24.06 -29.26 -1.38
N ALA A 208 -25.13 -29.97 -1.72
CA ALA A 208 -26.28 -30.17 -0.83
C ALA A 208 -25.90 -30.93 0.45
N ALA A 209 -25.03 -31.93 0.35
CA ALA A 209 -24.54 -32.67 1.51
C ALA A 209 -23.60 -31.83 2.40
N TYR A 210 -22.76 -31.00 1.79
CA TYR A 210 -21.90 -30.06 2.51
C TYR A 210 -22.72 -29.00 3.27
N GLU A 211 -23.71 -28.38 2.61
CA GLU A 211 -24.65 -27.44 3.22
C GLU A 211 -25.44 -28.09 4.36
N ALA A 212 -25.97 -29.30 4.16
CA ALA A 212 -26.73 -30.02 5.19
C ALA A 212 -25.89 -30.37 6.43
N THR A 213 -24.59 -30.65 6.25
CA THR A 213 -23.67 -30.89 7.37
C THR A 213 -23.44 -29.62 8.17
N GLY A 214 -23.24 -28.50 7.49
CA GLY A 214 -23.15 -27.19 8.12
C GLY A 214 -24.43 -26.80 8.86
N GLU A 215 -25.60 -27.00 8.24
CA GLU A 215 -26.90 -26.74 8.86
C GLU A 215 -27.11 -27.56 10.14
N ALA A 216 -26.76 -28.86 10.11
CA ALA A 216 -26.85 -29.73 11.27
C ALA A 216 -25.92 -29.26 12.41
N LEU A 217 -24.71 -28.81 12.09
CA LEU A 217 -23.78 -28.24 13.06
C LEU A 217 -24.27 -26.90 13.61
N PHE A 218 -24.84 -26.03 12.76
CA PHE A 218 -25.42 -24.75 13.16
C PHE A 218 -26.54 -24.95 14.18
N ARG A 219 -27.51 -25.84 13.89
CA ARG A 219 -28.62 -26.19 14.80
C ARG A 219 -28.17 -26.86 16.09
N LYS A 220 -26.98 -27.46 16.10
CA LYS A 220 -26.39 -28.04 17.31
C LYS A 220 -25.80 -26.97 18.23
N VAL A 221 -25.44 -25.81 17.68
CA VAL A 221 -24.92 -24.68 18.45
C VAL A 221 -26.04 -23.70 18.83
N ASP A 222 -26.98 -23.42 17.92
CA ASP A 222 -28.21 -22.65 18.14
C ASP A 222 -29.16 -23.41 19.09
N THR A 223 -28.94 -23.21 20.39
CA THR A 223 -29.58 -23.99 21.46
C THR A 223 -30.93 -23.40 21.83
N ASP A 224 -31.10 -22.08 21.69
CA ASP A 224 -32.38 -21.41 21.90
C ASP A 224 -33.28 -21.42 20.65
N SER A 225 -32.76 -21.92 19.51
CA SER A 225 -33.49 -22.09 18.25
C SER A 225 -34.06 -20.76 17.72
N ASP A 226 -33.40 -19.64 18.02
CA ASP A 226 -33.79 -18.31 17.55
C ASP A 226 -33.34 -18.04 16.10
N GLY A 227 -32.61 -18.97 15.50
CA GLY A 227 -32.10 -18.91 14.14
C GLY A 227 -30.78 -18.13 14.00
N LYS A 228 -30.13 -17.78 15.11
CA LYS A 228 -28.85 -17.06 15.19
C LYS A 228 -27.97 -17.70 16.27
N VAL A 229 -26.70 -17.88 15.96
CA VAL A 229 -25.76 -18.36 17.00
C VAL A 229 -25.21 -17.18 17.78
N SER A 230 -25.63 -17.03 19.03
CA SER A 230 -25.14 -16.03 19.96
C SER A 230 -23.69 -16.30 20.41
N GLN A 231 -23.04 -15.28 20.96
CA GLN A 231 -21.69 -15.44 21.52
C GLN A 231 -21.67 -16.41 22.71
N GLN A 232 -22.77 -16.50 23.47
CA GLN A 232 -22.89 -17.37 24.63
C GLN A 232 -23.01 -18.83 24.21
N GLU A 233 -23.87 -19.14 23.23
CA GLU A 233 -24.05 -20.50 22.70
C GLU A 233 -22.77 -21.06 22.06
N LEU A 234 -22.04 -20.24 21.31
CA LEU A 234 -20.75 -20.62 20.73
C LEU A 234 -19.71 -20.92 21.82
N MET A 235 -19.75 -20.19 22.94
CA MET A 235 -18.86 -20.41 24.09
C MET A 235 -19.24 -21.66 24.87
N GLU A 236 -20.52 -21.94 25.05
CA GLU A 236 -21.04 -23.13 25.74
C GLU A 236 -20.75 -24.41 24.94
N PHE A 237 -20.92 -24.37 23.62
CA PHE A 237 -20.59 -25.50 22.75
C PHE A 237 -19.09 -25.82 22.75
N ARG A 238 -18.21 -24.81 22.80
CA ARG A 238 -16.75 -24.96 22.88
C ARG A 238 -16.23 -25.42 24.25
N ARG A 239 -17.10 -25.57 25.26
CA ARG A 239 -16.71 -25.97 26.64
C ARG A 239 -16.63 -27.48 26.90
N THR A 240 -16.71 -28.35 25.89
CA THR A 240 -16.43 -29.80 26.08
C THR A 240 -14.90 -30.02 26.27
N PRO A 241 -14.45 -30.85 27.23
CA PRO A 241 -13.39 -30.46 28.15
C PRO A 241 -11.97 -30.69 27.62
N ALA A 242 -11.15 -29.63 27.61
CA ALA A 242 -9.74 -29.80 27.95
C ALA A 242 -9.65 -30.23 29.42
N PRO A 243 -8.72 -31.13 29.81
CA PRO A 243 -8.63 -31.59 31.19
C PRO A 243 -8.54 -30.39 32.13
N PRO A 244 -9.30 -30.38 33.24
CA PRO A 244 -9.27 -29.28 34.18
C PRO A 244 -7.83 -29.16 34.69
N SER A 245 -7.15 -28.07 34.32
CA SER A 245 -6.01 -27.63 35.11
C SER A 245 -6.53 -27.47 36.53
N SER A 246 -5.90 -28.15 37.47
CA SER A 246 -6.31 -28.36 38.87
C SER A 246 -6.31 -27.10 39.74
N ASP A 247 -6.65 -25.94 39.18
CA ASP A 247 -6.59 -24.65 39.85
C ASP A 247 -7.64 -23.66 39.28
N PRO A 248 -8.79 -23.48 39.95
CA PRO A 248 -9.83 -22.51 39.58
C PRO A 248 -9.31 -21.07 39.51
N ASP A 249 -8.32 -20.73 40.34
CA ASP A 249 -7.73 -19.40 40.39
C ASP A 249 -6.91 -19.12 39.13
N ALA A 250 -6.22 -20.13 38.59
CA ALA A 250 -5.50 -20.02 37.32
C ALA A 250 -6.45 -19.84 36.11
N ALA A 251 -7.65 -20.42 36.15
CA ALA A 251 -8.66 -20.25 35.10
C ALA A 251 -9.29 -18.84 35.13
N GLN A 252 -9.64 -18.33 36.31
CA GLN A 252 -10.11 -16.96 36.47
C GLN A 252 -9.03 -15.93 36.09
N LYS A 253 -7.77 -16.17 36.46
CA LYS A 253 -6.64 -15.30 36.09
C LYS A 253 -6.46 -15.23 34.57
N ARG A 254 -6.52 -16.36 33.85
CA ARG A 254 -6.47 -16.39 32.39
C ARG A 254 -7.63 -15.64 31.73
N GLN A 255 -8.86 -15.78 32.27
CA GLN A 255 -10.03 -15.05 31.76
C GLN A 255 -9.88 -13.54 31.97
N HIS A 256 -9.42 -13.12 33.16
CA HIS A 256 -9.15 -11.72 33.45
C HIS A 256 -8.04 -11.15 32.56
N GLU A 257 -6.96 -11.90 32.34
CA GLU A 257 -5.87 -11.52 31.42
C GLU A 257 -6.36 -11.42 29.96
N GLN A 258 -7.20 -12.34 29.50
CA GLN A 258 -7.81 -12.28 28.16
C GLN A 258 -8.78 -11.12 28.01
N ALA A 259 -9.62 -10.83 29.01
CA ALA A 259 -10.52 -9.69 29.01
C ALA A 259 -9.76 -8.36 29.04
N GLU A 260 -8.68 -8.27 29.82
CA GLU A 260 -7.76 -7.14 29.83
C GLU A 260 -7.07 -6.94 28.48
N LEU A 261 -6.61 -8.02 27.82
CA LEU A 261 -5.99 -7.94 26.50
C LEU A 261 -7.00 -7.53 25.43
N ALA A 262 -8.23 -8.07 25.47
CA ALA A 262 -9.30 -7.68 24.57
C ALA A 262 -9.68 -6.21 24.76
N ARG A 263 -9.81 -5.75 26.01
CA ARG A 263 -10.05 -4.34 26.36
C ARG A 263 -8.92 -3.45 25.84
N LYS A 264 -7.65 -3.82 26.09
CA LYS A 264 -6.49 -3.07 25.57
C LYS A 264 -6.45 -3.02 24.05
N ARG A 265 -6.79 -4.13 23.37
CA ARG A 265 -6.93 -4.16 21.90
C ARG A 265 -8.05 -3.25 21.42
N GLN A 266 -9.21 -3.27 22.07
CA GLN A 266 -10.33 -2.41 21.71
C GLN A 266 -9.99 -0.94 21.90
N LEU A 267 -9.38 -0.58 23.04
CA LEU A 267 -8.89 0.77 23.30
C LEU A 267 -7.85 1.23 22.27
N ALA A 268 -6.96 0.33 21.83
CA ALA A 268 -6.01 0.64 20.77
C ALA A 268 -6.71 0.86 19.41
N ILE A 269 -7.71 0.04 19.06
CA ILE A 269 -8.51 0.21 17.84
C ILE A 269 -9.31 1.52 17.88
N ASP A 270 -9.91 1.85 19.02
CA ASP A 270 -10.69 3.07 19.20
C ASP A 270 -9.79 4.31 19.16
N ALA A 271 -8.60 4.25 19.76
CA ALA A 271 -7.59 5.30 19.65
C ALA A 271 -7.12 5.47 18.20
N GLU A 272 -6.85 4.38 17.49
CA GLU A 272 -6.49 4.40 16.07
C GLU A 272 -7.57 5.03 15.18
N ARG A 273 -8.85 4.73 15.47
CA ARG A 273 -10.00 5.35 14.78
C ARG A 273 -10.15 6.82 15.12
N ALA A 274 -9.94 7.21 16.38
CA ALA A 274 -10.05 8.60 16.83
C ALA A 274 -9.07 9.54 16.10
N VAL A 275 -7.89 9.05 15.72
CA VAL A 275 -6.88 9.83 14.97
C VAL A 275 -7.39 10.27 13.59
N CYS A 276 -8.27 9.48 12.96
CA CYS A 276 -8.85 9.77 11.66
C CYS A 276 -10.31 10.23 11.71
N ALA A 277 -10.82 10.53 12.91
CA ALA A 277 -12.20 10.97 13.08
C ALA A 277 -12.42 12.35 12.45
N MET A 278 -13.54 12.51 11.75
CA MET A 278 -13.98 13.79 11.22
C MET A 278 -15.02 14.42 12.16
N PRO A 279 -15.07 15.75 12.28
CA PRO A 279 -16.13 16.41 13.03
C PRO A 279 -17.51 16.05 12.48
N ALA A 280 -18.53 15.98 13.34
CA ALA A 280 -19.90 15.72 12.93
C ALA A 280 -20.39 16.78 11.91
N VAL A 281 -21.22 16.32 10.97
CA VAL A 281 -21.87 17.14 9.94
C VAL A 281 -23.31 17.44 10.35
N SER A 282 -23.77 18.68 10.19
CA SER A 282 -25.19 19.00 10.42
C SER A 282 -26.10 18.37 9.36
N GLU A 283 -27.35 18.09 9.71
CA GLU A 283 -28.32 17.49 8.77
C GLU A 283 -28.58 18.36 7.52
N LYS A 284 -28.44 19.70 7.67
CA LYS A 284 -28.69 20.65 6.58
C LYS A 284 -27.45 20.92 5.72
N ALA A 285 -26.27 20.51 6.16
CA ALA A 285 -25.05 20.76 5.42
C ALA A 285 -25.00 19.93 4.14
N ARG A 286 -24.43 20.51 3.09
CA ARG A 286 -24.04 19.78 1.89
C ARG A 286 -22.59 19.34 2.01
N VAL A 287 -22.35 18.04 1.87
CA VAL A 287 -21.01 17.44 1.99
C VAL A 287 -20.34 17.47 0.63
N VAL A 288 -19.22 18.17 0.53
CA VAL A 288 -18.43 18.31 -0.70
C VAL A 288 -17.06 17.69 -0.50
N LEU A 289 -16.72 16.70 -1.31
CA LEU A 289 -15.40 16.05 -1.31
C LEU A 289 -14.58 16.54 -2.51
N LEU A 290 -13.50 17.24 -2.23
CA LEU A 290 -12.56 17.77 -3.20
C LEU A 290 -11.25 17.00 -3.15
N SER A 291 -10.68 16.68 -4.31
CA SER A 291 -9.39 15.99 -4.34
C SER A 291 -8.48 16.40 -5.50
N ALA A 292 -7.19 16.51 -5.24
CA ALA A 292 -6.19 16.85 -6.25
C ALA A 292 -4.81 16.27 -5.95
N TYR A 293 -3.96 16.10 -6.98
CA TYR A 293 -2.56 15.77 -6.75
C TYR A 293 -1.78 17.01 -6.29
N GLN A 294 -1.95 18.12 -7.00
CA GLN A 294 -1.32 19.40 -6.69
C GLN A 294 -2.15 20.56 -7.23
N THR A 295 -1.72 21.79 -6.94
CA THR A 295 -2.30 23.00 -7.56
C THR A 295 -1.35 23.55 -8.62
N GLU A 296 -1.88 24.46 -9.44
CA GLU A 296 -1.12 25.13 -10.52
C GLU A 296 -0.28 26.31 -10.05
N SER A 297 -0.28 26.61 -8.73
CA SER A 297 0.43 27.74 -8.13
C SER A 297 1.23 27.32 -6.90
N LEU A 298 2.36 27.98 -6.68
CA LEU A 298 3.20 27.79 -5.50
C LEU A 298 2.82 28.77 -4.39
N SER A 299 3.04 28.38 -3.14
CA SER A 299 2.90 29.27 -1.99
C SER A 299 4.19 30.08 -1.77
N SER A 300 4.05 31.33 -1.36
CA SER A 300 5.15 32.17 -0.85
C SER A 300 5.58 31.83 0.59
N VAL A 301 4.78 31.03 1.30
CA VAL A 301 5.03 30.56 2.66
C VAL A 301 5.07 29.04 2.73
N THR A 302 5.86 28.51 3.66
CA THR A 302 5.93 27.08 3.96
C THR A 302 5.22 26.72 5.24
N ILE A 303 4.90 25.43 5.40
CA ILE A 303 4.39 24.83 6.62
C ILE A 303 5.44 23.85 7.15
N GLY A 304 5.89 24.05 8.39
CA GLY A 304 6.83 23.19 9.09
C GLY A 304 8.31 23.38 8.70
N SER A 305 8.67 23.19 7.44
CA SER A 305 10.08 23.17 7.00
C SER A 305 10.32 24.00 5.73
N GLN A 306 11.48 24.66 5.65
CA GLN A 306 11.95 25.36 4.44
C GLN A 306 12.22 24.40 3.25
N ASP A 307 12.34 23.09 3.50
CA ASP A 307 12.48 22.05 2.46
C ASP A 307 11.14 21.47 1.97
N ALA A 308 10.02 21.79 2.64
CA ALA A 308 8.71 21.37 2.18
C ALA A 308 8.29 22.24 0.99
N VAL A 309 7.70 21.64 -0.04
CA VAL A 309 7.08 22.37 -1.15
C VAL A 309 5.60 22.52 -0.85
N VAL A 310 5.16 23.75 -0.61
CA VAL A 310 3.77 24.07 -0.33
C VAL A 310 3.15 24.77 -1.54
N HIS A 311 2.00 24.27 -1.95
CA HIS A 311 1.20 24.77 -3.05
C HIS A 311 0.11 25.72 -2.57
N ALA A 312 -0.43 26.52 -3.49
CA ALA A 312 -1.55 27.42 -3.21
C ALA A 312 -2.71 27.13 -4.17
N GLY A 313 -3.88 26.82 -3.61
CA GLY A 313 -5.11 26.55 -4.37
C GLY A 313 -6.24 27.46 -3.91
N ARG A 314 -7.20 27.74 -4.80
CA ARG A 314 -8.36 28.58 -4.46
C ARG A 314 -9.62 27.75 -4.32
N ILE A 315 -10.48 28.14 -3.39
CA ILE A 315 -11.84 27.62 -3.25
C ILE A 315 -12.80 28.80 -3.31
N ASN A 316 -13.58 28.85 -4.38
CA ASN A 316 -14.64 29.82 -4.53
C ASN A 316 -15.94 29.24 -3.97
N VAL A 317 -16.43 29.86 -2.89
CA VAL A 317 -17.70 29.51 -2.28
C VAL A 317 -18.80 30.28 -2.97
N GLU A 318 -19.60 29.57 -3.76
CA GLU A 318 -20.71 30.14 -4.51
C GLU A 318 -21.79 30.66 -3.54
N PRO A 319 -22.57 31.69 -3.91
CA PRO A 319 -23.72 32.10 -3.11
C PRO A 319 -24.76 30.99 -2.95
N GLY A 320 -25.45 30.94 -1.81
CA GLY A 320 -26.52 29.99 -1.54
C GLY A 320 -26.91 29.90 -0.07
N SER A 321 -28.00 29.19 0.23
CA SER A 321 -28.56 29.08 1.59
C SER A 321 -28.03 27.89 2.39
N ASP A 322 -27.62 26.82 1.71
CA ASP A 322 -27.25 25.58 2.39
C ASP A 322 -25.84 25.71 3.00
N PRO A 323 -25.65 25.31 4.28
CA PRO A 323 -24.32 25.19 4.88
C PRO A 323 -23.46 24.18 4.12
N LEU A 324 -22.15 24.37 4.12
CA LEU A 324 -21.21 23.51 3.40
C LEU A 324 -20.23 22.84 4.37
N TYR A 325 -20.14 21.51 4.24
CA TYR A 325 -19.12 20.70 4.89
C TYR A 325 -18.13 20.24 3.83
N VAL A 326 -16.93 20.84 3.81
CA VAL A 326 -15.96 20.65 2.73
C VAL A 326 -14.82 19.75 3.21
N VAL A 327 -14.66 18.60 2.57
CA VAL A 327 -13.53 17.68 2.79
C VAL A 327 -12.56 17.82 1.63
N ILE A 328 -11.27 18.03 1.91
CA ILE A 328 -10.25 18.25 0.90
C ILE A 328 -9.09 17.27 1.11
N ALA A 329 -8.82 16.45 0.11
CA ALA A 329 -7.69 15.52 0.09
C ALA A 329 -6.71 15.90 -1.02
N SER A 330 -5.49 16.29 -0.65
CA SER A 330 -4.43 16.60 -1.62
C SER A 330 -3.27 15.60 -1.52
N PHE A 331 -2.54 15.35 -2.61
CA PHE A 331 -1.26 14.65 -2.48
C PHE A 331 -0.20 15.60 -1.90
N SER A 332 0.00 16.74 -2.56
CA SER A 332 1.04 17.71 -2.20
C SER A 332 0.59 18.62 -1.06
N PRO A 333 1.50 19.08 -0.17
CA PRO A 333 1.19 20.08 0.84
C PRO A 333 0.56 21.32 0.19
N THR A 334 -0.61 21.74 0.67
CA THR A 334 -1.38 22.81 0.02
C THR A 334 -2.03 23.74 1.04
N ILE A 335 -1.99 25.05 0.78
CA ILE A 335 -2.81 26.06 1.44
C ILE A 335 -3.99 26.40 0.53
N TRP A 336 -5.22 26.19 1.03
CA TRP A 336 -6.45 26.48 0.31
C TRP A 336 -7.01 27.85 0.70
N GLN A 337 -7.11 28.76 -0.26
CA GLN A 337 -7.61 30.11 -0.06
C GLN A 337 -9.10 30.16 -0.35
N PHE A 338 -9.91 30.33 0.70
CA PHE A 338 -11.36 30.44 0.56
C PHE A 338 -11.77 31.89 0.28
N GLY A 339 -12.62 32.07 -0.72
CA GLY A 339 -13.25 33.35 -1.05
C GLY A 339 -14.71 33.16 -1.46
N GLY A 340 -15.42 34.26 -1.68
CA GLY A 340 -16.86 34.24 -1.97
C GLY A 340 -17.70 34.19 -0.70
N ALA A 341 -18.78 33.41 -0.70
CA ALA A 341 -19.77 33.27 0.38
C ALA A 341 -19.28 32.36 1.53
N VAL A 342 -18.11 32.65 2.09
CA VAL A 342 -17.42 31.81 3.10
C VAL A 342 -18.21 31.64 4.40
N GLU A 343 -19.19 32.50 4.67
CA GLU A 343 -20.12 32.37 5.79
C GLU A 343 -20.93 31.07 5.75
N ARG A 344 -21.10 30.49 4.55
CA ARG A 344 -21.75 29.19 4.34
C ARG A 344 -20.92 28.01 4.83
N ILE A 345 -19.62 28.19 5.02
CA ILE A 345 -18.73 27.11 5.47
C ILE A 345 -19.05 26.77 6.93
N GLU A 346 -19.63 25.59 7.14
CA GLU A 346 -19.85 25.01 8.46
C GLU A 346 -18.56 24.40 8.98
N ARG A 347 -17.88 23.62 8.14
CA ARG A 347 -16.64 22.93 8.48
C ARG A 347 -15.79 22.67 7.25
N VAL A 348 -14.48 22.77 7.43
CA VAL A 348 -13.47 22.31 6.48
C VAL A 348 -12.65 21.21 7.14
N VAL A 349 -12.61 20.03 6.53
CA VAL A 349 -11.67 18.96 6.88
C VAL A 349 -10.63 18.88 5.78
N VAL A 350 -9.36 19.11 6.11
CA VAL A 350 -8.31 19.21 5.10
C VAL A 350 -7.12 18.32 5.45
N THR A 351 -6.61 17.62 4.43
CA THR A 351 -5.44 16.76 4.55
C THR A 351 -4.54 16.82 3.31
N SER A 352 -3.28 16.46 3.49
CA SER A 352 -2.30 16.21 2.43
C SER A 352 -1.60 14.88 2.70
N LEU A 353 -1.37 14.07 1.66
CA LEU A 353 -0.69 12.77 1.81
C LEU A 353 0.82 12.93 2.02
N SER A 354 1.44 13.87 1.33
CA SER A 354 2.85 14.19 1.49
C SER A 354 3.05 15.06 2.74
N THR A 355 4.05 14.69 3.55
CA THR A 355 4.41 15.32 4.83
C THR A 355 5.74 16.05 4.80
N GLY A 356 6.28 16.33 3.59
CA GLY A 356 7.56 16.99 3.37
C GLY A 356 8.78 16.04 3.49
N GLY A 357 9.86 16.33 2.76
CA GLY A 357 11.10 15.52 2.79
C GLY A 357 11.10 14.23 1.93
N LYS A 358 12.11 13.36 2.13
CA LYS A 358 12.31 12.10 1.38
C LYS A 358 11.39 10.99 1.89
N ARG A 359 10.37 10.65 1.08
CA ARG A 359 9.26 9.71 1.34
C ARG A 359 8.47 10.08 2.61
N GLY A 360 7.29 10.68 2.40
CA GLY A 360 6.39 11.06 3.48
C GLY A 360 6.09 9.89 4.40
N ASP A 361 6.24 10.12 5.70
CA ASP A 361 5.84 9.19 6.74
C ASP A 361 4.30 9.25 6.88
N PRO A 362 3.58 8.15 6.55
CA PRO A 362 2.12 8.14 6.59
C PRO A 362 1.57 8.28 8.02
N THR A 363 2.40 8.13 9.04
CA THR A 363 2.03 8.29 10.46
C THR A 363 2.14 9.73 10.96
N GLN A 364 2.73 10.63 10.17
CA GLN A 364 2.80 12.05 10.51
C GLN A 364 1.51 12.78 10.13
N GLY A 365 1.28 13.92 10.80
CA GLY A 365 0.19 14.83 10.45
C GLY A 365 0.40 15.45 9.06
N PRO A 366 -0.70 15.82 8.37
CA PRO A 366 -0.63 16.46 7.06
C PRO A 366 0.05 17.83 7.15
N LEU A 367 0.64 18.29 6.04
CA LEU A 367 1.15 19.65 5.88
C LEU A 367 0.19 20.46 5.01
N THR A 368 -0.79 21.10 5.64
CA THR A 368 -1.83 21.81 4.90
C THR A 368 -2.41 22.95 5.73
N GLY A 369 -3.07 23.89 5.07
CA GLY A 369 -3.71 25.01 5.71
C GLY A 369 -4.84 25.60 4.89
N ALA A 370 -5.52 26.57 5.48
CA ALA A 370 -6.57 27.33 4.84
C ALA A 370 -6.48 28.81 5.24
N THR A 371 -6.92 29.69 4.33
CA THR A 371 -7.18 31.11 4.61
C THR A 371 -8.64 31.43 4.30
N GLY A 372 -9.16 32.51 4.87
CA GLY A 372 -10.55 32.94 4.65
C GLY A 372 -11.62 32.20 5.46
N VAL A 373 -11.22 31.25 6.31
CA VAL A 373 -12.11 30.49 7.22
C VAL A 373 -11.55 30.55 8.64
N ALA A 374 -12.43 30.68 9.63
CA ALA A 374 -12.06 30.74 11.04
C ALA A 374 -11.46 29.42 11.56
N ARG A 375 -10.51 29.50 12.51
CA ARG A 375 -9.76 28.36 13.07
C ARG A 375 -10.65 27.24 13.60
N ASP A 376 -11.75 27.60 14.27
CA ASP A 376 -12.72 26.69 14.87
C ASP A 376 -13.53 25.89 13.83
N ARG A 377 -13.56 26.37 12.58
CA ARG A 377 -14.22 25.70 11.45
C ARG A 377 -13.25 24.91 10.57
N VAL A 378 -11.96 24.88 10.87
CA VAL A 378 -10.98 24.07 10.13
C VAL A 378 -10.51 22.91 11.00
N SER A 379 -10.42 21.72 10.43
CA SER A 379 -9.99 20.51 11.11
C SER A 379 -8.99 19.76 10.23
N PHE A 380 -7.88 19.37 10.84
CA PHE A 380 -6.83 18.59 10.19
C PHE A 380 -6.93 17.15 10.68
N LEU A 381 -6.78 16.19 9.77
CA LEU A 381 -6.73 14.77 10.16
C LEU A 381 -5.43 14.51 10.93
N GLY A 382 -5.48 13.61 11.93
CA GLY A 382 -4.32 13.34 12.78
C GLY A 382 -3.16 12.66 12.05
N ARG A 383 -3.44 12.01 10.91
CA ARG A 383 -2.44 11.41 10.02
C ARG A 383 -2.73 11.73 8.55
N ALA A 384 -1.67 11.84 7.77
CA ALA A 384 -1.72 12.07 6.33
C ALA A 384 -2.44 10.95 5.56
N ASN A 385 -2.38 9.71 6.06
CA ASN A 385 -3.01 8.55 5.42
C ASN A 385 -4.47 8.29 5.85
N CYS A 386 -5.07 9.16 6.68
CA CYS A 386 -6.46 8.99 7.11
C CYS A 386 -7.47 9.07 5.95
N LEU A 387 -7.13 9.78 4.88
CA LEU A 387 -7.96 9.89 3.68
C LEU A 387 -7.07 9.89 2.43
N THR A 388 -7.33 8.94 1.52
CA THR A 388 -6.57 8.80 0.28
C THR A 388 -6.97 9.89 -0.71
N TYR A 389 -5.98 10.57 -1.30
CA TYR A 389 -6.23 11.48 -2.42
C TYR A 389 -6.54 10.68 -3.71
N PHE A 390 -7.29 11.29 -4.61
CA PHE A 390 -7.59 10.82 -5.95
C PHE A 390 -7.66 12.00 -6.92
N HIS A 391 -7.56 11.74 -8.22
CA HIS A 391 -7.63 12.79 -9.24
C HIS A 391 -8.45 12.42 -10.48
N GLU A 392 -8.99 11.20 -10.51
CA GLU A 392 -9.85 10.68 -11.57
C GLU A 392 -11.15 10.16 -10.96
N LEU A 393 -12.23 10.37 -11.70
CA LEU A 393 -13.58 9.94 -11.35
C LEU A 393 -14.21 9.17 -12.52
N PRO A 394 -14.73 7.94 -12.29
CA PRO A 394 -14.54 7.14 -11.08
C PRO A 394 -13.13 6.51 -11.01
N SER A 395 -12.65 6.25 -9.80
CA SER A 395 -11.42 5.48 -9.52
C SER A 395 -11.54 4.70 -8.20
N SER A 396 -10.72 3.65 -8.00
CA SER A 396 -10.67 2.92 -6.73
C SER A 396 -10.40 3.83 -5.53
N GLY A 397 -9.45 4.77 -5.69
CA GLY A 397 -9.16 5.80 -4.68
C GLY A 397 -10.36 6.71 -4.37
N SER A 398 -11.12 7.11 -5.39
CA SER A 398 -12.33 7.92 -5.18
C SER A 398 -13.42 7.17 -4.40
N LEU A 399 -13.61 5.86 -4.69
CA LEU A 399 -14.59 5.04 -3.98
C LEU A 399 -14.18 4.79 -2.53
N GLN A 400 -12.89 4.58 -2.27
CA GLN A 400 -12.34 4.47 -0.92
C GLN A 400 -12.52 5.75 -0.12
N ALA A 401 -12.22 6.91 -0.72
CA ALA A 401 -12.38 8.21 -0.06
C ALA A 401 -13.84 8.54 0.23
N VAL A 402 -14.76 8.28 -0.70
CA VAL A 402 -16.20 8.42 -0.49
C VAL A 402 -16.69 7.51 0.66
N GLY A 403 -16.22 6.26 0.69
CA GLY A 403 -16.50 5.33 1.79
C GLY A 403 -16.00 5.85 3.13
N ALA A 404 -14.75 6.32 3.19
CA ALA A 404 -14.15 6.86 4.40
C ALA A 404 -14.90 8.10 4.93
N VAL A 405 -15.31 9.02 4.05
CA VAL A 405 -16.12 10.19 4.46
C VAL A 405 -17.49 9.74 4.97
N ARG A 406 -18.15 8.79 4.30
CA ARG A 406 -19.43 8.25 4.75
C ARG A 406 -19.31 7.57 6.11
N ASP A 407 -18.29 6.76 6.31
CA ASP A 407 -18.08 6.02 7.56
C ASP A 407 -17.71 6.97 8.72
N ALA A 408 -16.97 8.06 8.43
CA ALA A 408 -16.59 9.07 9.43
C ALA A 408 -17.71 10.06 9.77
N THR A 409 -18.55 10.43 8.81
CA THR A 409 -19.56 11.50 8.97
C THR A 409 -21.00 10.97 9.06
N GLY A 410 -21.22 9.69 8.74
CA GLY A 410 -22.55 9.09 8.59
C GLY A 410 -23.27 9.46 7.29
N ARG A 411 -22.67 10.32 6.45
CA ARG A 411 -23.28 10.81 5.20
C ARG A 411 -22.32 10.69 4.02
N ALA A 412 -22.82 10.18 2.90
CA ALA A 412 -22.05 10.20 1.66
C ALA A 412 -21.88 11.65 1.16
N PRO A 413 -20.77 12.00 0.50
CA PRO A 413 -20.63 13.28 -0.18
C PRO A 413 -21.75 13.51 -1.19
N ASP A 414 -22.37 14.69 -1.16
CA ASP A 414 -23.35 15.14 -2.14
C ASP A 414 -22.67 15.51 -3.47
N VAL A 415 -21.42 15.99 -3.39
CA VAL A 415 -20.62 16.37 -4.54
C VAL A 415 -19.20 15.84 -4.37
N VAL A 416 -18.67 15.24 -5.43
CA VAL A 416 -17.28 14.78 -5.51
C VAL A 416 -16.63 15.40 -6.74
N ALA A 417 -15.55 16.14 -6.54
CA ALA A 417 -14.81 16.80 -7.61
C ALA A 417 -13.32 16.53 -7.48
N ALA A 418 -12.68 16.12 -8.58
CA ALA A 418 -11.24 15.87 -8.57
C ALA A 418 -10.57 16.14 -9.90
N LYS A 419 -9.31 16.58 -9.83
CA LYS A 419 -8.44 16.79 -10.99
C LYS A 419 -6.98 16.72 -10.57
N TYR A 420 -6.10 16.30 -11.48
CA TYR A 420 -4.67 16.16 -11.16
C TYR A 420 -4.05 17.49 -10.71
N ALA A 421 -4.21 18.54 -11.52
CA ALA A 421 -3.81 19.90 -11.21
C ALA A 421 -5.01 20.84 -11.26
N VAL A 422 -5.12 21.74 -10.28
CA VAL A 422 -6.25 22.67 -10.12
C VAL A 422 -5.77 24.08 -9.82
N SER A 423 -6.46 25.09 -10.39
CA SER A 423 -6.33 26.49 -9.96
C SER A 423 -7.39 26.83 -8.91
N THR A 424 -8.66 26.51 -9.22
CA THR A 424 -9.81 26.82 -8.36
C THR A 424 -10.80 25.65 -8.34
N PHE A 425 -11.32 25.34 -7.15
CA PHE A 425 -12.56 24.59 -6.99
C PHE A 425 -13.72 25.54 -6.70
N ASN A 426 -14.86 25.30 -7.33
CA ASN A 426 -16.11 26.01 -7.09
C ASN A 426 -17.04 25.11 -6.28
N VAL A 427 -17.52 25.59 -5.13
CA VAL A 427 -18.37 24.81 -4.22
C VAL A 427 -19.69 25.54 -3.96
N PRO A 428 -20.84 24.82 -3.92
CA PRO A 428 -20.96 23.38 -3.98
C PRO A 428 -21.01 22.76 -5.38
N SER A 429 -21.01 23.52 -6.49
CA SER A 429 -21.21 22.95 -7.83
C SER A 429 -20.22 21.84 -8.23
N GLY A 430 -19.01 21.84 -7.65
CA GLY A 430 -17.93 20.94 -8.04
C GLY A 430 -17.20 21.39 -9.31
N GLY A 431 -17.46 22.63 -9.79
CA GLY A 431 -16.77 23.20 -10.94
C GLY A 431 -15.27 23.34 -10.70
N ILE A 432 -14.44 23.07 -11.72
CA ILE A 432 -12.98 23.06 -11.59
C ILE A 432 -12.37 23.96 -12.67
N ASP A 433 -11.61 24.98 -12.25
CA ASP A 433 -10.86 25.84 -13.15
C ASP A 433 -9.39 25.42 -13.25
N THR A 434 -8.85 25.45 -14.46
CA THR A 434 -7.43 25.19 -14.75
C THR A 434 -6.86 26.20 -15.73
N LEU A 435 -5.67 26.69 -15.44
CA LEU A 435 -4.91 27.65 -16.23
C LEU A 435 -4.22 26.98 -17.42
N LYS A 436 -3.82 25.71 -17.32
CA LYS A 436 -3.19 24.98 -18.46
C LYS A 436 -4.09 24.82 -19.68
N GLY A 437 -5.41 24.98 -19.53
CA GLY A 437 -6.38 24.95 -20.63
C GLY A 437 -6.73 26.33 -21.20
N GLN A 438 -6.29 27.41 -20.57
CA GLN A 438 -6.61 28.80 -20.95
C GLN A 438 -5.47 29.49 -21.71
N SER A 439 -4.27 28.91 -21.76
CA SER A 439 -3.23 29.34 -22.68
C SER A 439 -3.67 28.95 -24.10
N GLY A 440 -4.41 29.83 -24.78
CA GLY A 440 -4.61 29.75 -26.22
C GLY A 440 -3.27 29.50 -26.90
N GLN A 441 -3.26 28.68 -27.96
CA GLN A 441 -2.07 28.26 -28.71
C GLN A 441 -1.15 29.46 -28.99
N GLY A 442 -0.18 29.67 -28.11
CA GLY A 442 0.77 30.76 -28.23
C GLY A 442 1.90 30.34 -29.14
N LEU A 443 2.18 31.12 -30.18
CA LEU A 443 3.36 30.92 -31.01
C LEU A 443 4.58 31.37 -30.20
N VAL A 444 5.43 30.42 -29.81
CA VAL A 444 6.68 30.71 -29.10
C VAL A 444 7.80 30.91 -30.11
N ILE A 445 8.41 32.09 -30.12
CA ILE A 445 9.56 32.42 -30.96
C ILE A 445 10.79 32.57 -30.04
N ARG A 446 11.70 31.59 -30.10
CA ARG A 446 12.95 31.58 -29.33
C ARG A 446 14.10 32.13 -30.17
N LYS A 447 14.79 33.16 -29.67
CA LYS A 447 15.86 33.84 -30.42
C LYS A 447 17.13 34.02 -29.57
N SER A 448 18.25 33.52 -30.08
CA SER A 448 19.57 33.58 -29.43
C SER A 448 20.37 34.86 -29.74
N GLY A 449 19.92 35.73 -30.67
CA GLY A 449 20.54 37.01 -31.02
C GLY A 449 19.85 37.72 -32.21
N GLY A 450 20.12 39.00 -32.49
CA GLY A 450 19.60 39.79 -33.65
C GLY A 450 18.42 40.75 -33.33
N THR A 451 17.66 41.20 -34.35
CA THR A 451 16.41 42.00 -34.18
C THR A 451 15.22 41.21 -34.73
N LEU A 452 14.10 41.13 -33.99
CA LEU A 452 12.85 40.50 -34.44
C LEU A 452 11.79 41.60 -34.60
N ASN A 453 11.27 41.77 -35.81
CA ASN A 453 10.15 42.68 -36.08
C ASN A 453 8.88 41.85 -36.27
N ILE A 454 7.91 42.03 -35.37
CA ILE A 454 6.57 41.43 -35.49
C ILE A 454 5.60 42.52 -35.96
N VAL A 455 4.94 42.28 -37.09
CA VAL A 455 3.93 43.19 -37.65
C VAL A 455 2.56 42.55 -37.48
N GLY A 456 1.71 43.11 -36.60
CA GLY A 456 0.38 42.58 -36.26
C GLY A 456 0.10 42.61 -34.75
N ASN A 457 -1.00 41.97 -34.31
CA ASN A 457 -1.34 41.85 -32.89
C ASN A 457 -0.53 40.70 -32.24
N PRO A 458 0.36 40.97 -31.27
CA PRO A 458 1.21 39.95 -30.65
C PRO A 458 0.55 39.25 -29.45
N GLY A 459 -0.75 39.42 -29.22
CA GLY A 459 -1.43 38.92 -28.01
C GLY A 459 -1.34 37.40 -27.77
N ASN A 460 -0.93 36.62 -28.78
CA ASN A 460 -0.66 35.19 -28.71
C ASN A 460 0.80 34.83 -29.05
N VAL A 461 1.74 35.79 -29.02
CA VAL A 461 3.15 35.56 -29.35
C VAL A 461 4.02 35.81 -28.14
N VAL A 462 4.74 34.78 -27.70
CA VAL A 462 5.75 34.87 -26.63
C VAL A 462 7.13 34.94 -27.28
N ILE A 463 7.86 36.04 -27.03
CA ILE A 463 9.23 36.24 -27.52
C ILE A 463 10.20 35.96 -26.38
N GLU A 464 10.93 34.86 -26.47
CA GLU A 464 11.96 34.51 -25.49
C GLU A 464 13.30 35.14 -25.89
N THR A 465 13.89 35.93 -25.00
CA THR A 465 15.26 36.46 -25.14
C THR A 465 16.08 36.21 -23.87
N GLY A 466 17.25 35.59 -24.03
CA GLY A 466 18.20 35.30 -22.95
C GLY A 466 18.26 33.81 -22.55
N PRO A 467 19.33 33.36 -21.85
CA PRO A 467 19.55 31.95 -21.52
C PRO A 467 18.68 31.42 -20.35
N SER A 468 17.83 32.26 -19.76
CA SER A 468 17.11 31.89 -18.54
C SER A 468 15.82 31.11 -18.76
N ARG A 469 15.97 29.79 -18.90
CA ARG A 469 14.85 28.83 -18.86
C ARG A 469 14.06 28.87 -17.54
N ALA A 470 14.60 29.43 -16.45
CA ALA A 470 13.94 29.40 -15.15
C ALA A 470 12.57 30.11 -15.14
N HIS A 471 12.44 31.24 -15.84
CA HIS A 471 11.17 31.97 -15.90
C HIS A 471 10.15 31.25 -16.79
N ASP A 472 10.58 30.74 -17.94
CA ASP A 472 9.73 29.99 -18.86
C ASP A 472 9.27 28.66 -18.22
N ASP A 473 10.19 27.96 -17.56
CA ASP A 473 9.89 26.74 -16.82
C ASP A 473 8.96 27.03 -15.62
N LEU A 474 9.11 28.17 -14.94
CA LEU A 474 8.15 28.59 -13.90
C LEU A 474 6.74 28.69 -14.48
N GLN A 475 6.55 29.41 -15.58
CA GLN A 475 5.24 29.54 -16.22
C GLN A 475 4.70 28.19 -16.76
N ARG A 476 5.59 27.34 -17.28
CA ARG A 476 5.23 26.03 -17.82
C ARG A 476 4.76 25.05 -16.74
N TYR A 477 5.51 24.96 -15.64
CA TYR A 477 5.21 24.04 -14.54
C TYR A 477 4.14 24.59 -13.61
N TRP A 478 4.18 25.90 -13.34
CA TRP A 478 3.35 26.62 -12.39
C TRP A 478 2.70 27.84 -13.06
N PRO A 479 1.70 27.65 -13.95
CA PRO A 479 1.07 28.74 -14.69
C PRO A 479 0.33 29.74 -13.77
N GLY A 480 -0.01 29.35 -12.54
CA GLY A 480 -0.53 30.26 -11.52
C GLY A 480 0.54 31.06 -10.77
N GLY A 481 1.82 30.83 -11.07
CA GLY A 481 2.95 31.51 -10.47
C GLY A 481 3.08 31.24 -8.97
N VAL A 482 3.58 32.25 -8.26
CA VAL A 482 3.70 32.25 -6.79
C VAL A 482 2.59 33.12 -6.23
N VAL A 483 1.82 32.56 -5.31
CA VAL A 483 0.76 33.28 -4.59
C VAL A 483 1.36 33.87 -3.32
N ASP A 484 1.24 35.19 -3.20
CA ASP A 484 1.61 35.89 -1.97
C ASP A 484 0.58 35.59 -0.87
N ILE A 485 1.04 35.15 0.30
CA ILE A 485 0.22 34.70 1.42
C ILE A 485 0.77 35.31 2.70
N ASP A 486 -0.05 36.04 3.42
CA ASP A 486 0.29 36.49 4.77
C ASP A 486 0.35 35.28 5.72
N PRO A 487 1.52 34.93 6.31
CA PRO A 487 1.65 33.82 7.24
C PRO A 487 0.67 33.88 8.41
N ALA A 488 0.36 35.08 8.91
CA ALA A 488 -0.52 35.26 10.08
C ALA A 488 -1.99 34.94 9.77
N SER A 489 -2.38 35.00 8.49
CA SER A 489 -3.74 34.69 8.03
C SER A 489 -4.02 33.19 7.89
N VAL A 490 -2.99 32.34 7.97
CA VAL A 490 -3.09 30.92 7.67
C VAL A 490 -3.48 30.11 8.91
N VAL A 491 -4.62 29.44 8.83
CA VAL A 491 -4.95 28.33 9.72
C VAL A 491 -4.25 27.08 9.19
N ALA A 492 -3.19 26.63 9.85
CA ALA A 492 -2.40 25.47 9.41
C ALA A 492 -2.29 24.36 10.46
N SER A 493 -1.94 23.17 9.97
CA SER A 493 -1.59 21.98 10.77
C SER A 493 -0.22 22.09 11.45
N GLY A 494 0.64 23.00 10.99
CA GLY A 494 1.97 23.25 11.56
C GLY A 494 2.39 24.72 11.47
N PRO A 495 3.60 25.06 11.93
CA PRO A 495 4.12 26.44 11.91
C PRO A 495 4.21 26.99 10.49
N VAL A 496 3.77 28.22 10.27
CA VAL A 496 3.80 28.88 8.95
C VAL A 496 4.88 29.94 8.94
N THR A 497 5.77 29.90 7.95
CA THR A 497 6.86 30.88 7.80
C THR A 497 7.08 31.24 6.34
N PRO A 498 7.49 32.48 6.01
CA PRO A 498 7.92 32.82 4.65
C PRO A 498 9.08 31.92 4.20
N TYR A 499 9.15 31.63 2.91
CA TYR A 499 10.33 30.98 2.35
C TYR A 499 11.53 31.93 2.35
N GLU A 500 12.70 31.42 2.76
CA GLU A 500 13.98 32.11 2.53
C GLU A 500 14.30 32.16 1.03
N VAL A 501 14.12 31.00 0.37
CA VAL A 501 14.19 30.82 -1.07
C VAL A 501 12.95 30.05 -1.50
N LEU A 502 12.19 30.62 -2.43
CA LEU A 502 10.95 30.05 -2.95
C LEU A 502 11.18 28.63 -3.52
N PRO A 503 10.15 27.78 -3.55
CA PRO A 503 10.28 26.43 -4.09
C PRO A 503 10.48 26.43 -5.61
N ALA A 504 11.10 25.36 -6.09
CA ALA A 504 11.23 24.96 -7.48
C ALA A 504 11.78 26.09 -8.38
N GLN A 505 11.18 26.28 -9.56
CA GLN A 505 11.59 27.32 -10.52
C GLN A 505 11.43 28.73 -9.96
N ALA A 506 10.50 28.96 -9.03
CA ALA A 506 10.33 30.29 -8.44
C ALA A 506 11.55 30.70 -7.61
N GLY A 507 12.16 29.77 -6.87
CA GLY A 507 13.41 30.02 -6.17
C GLY A 507 14.57 30.31 -7.11
N LEU A 508 14.65 29.61 -8.24
CA LEU A 508 15.67 29.88 -9.27
C LEU A 508 15.53 31.30 -9.82
N VAL A 509 14.30 31.73 -10.12
CA VAL A 509 13.99 33.10 -10.57
C VAL A 509 14.36 34.12 -9.49
N GLN A 510 14.02 33.87 -8.22
CA GLN A 510 14.38 34.74 -7.09
C GLN A 510 15.90 34.90 -6.95
N LEU A 511 16.65 33.79 -7.03
CA LEU A 511 18.11 33.79 -6.90
C LEU A 511 18.82 34.45 -8.09
N LEU A 512 18.25 34.36 -9.29
CA LEU A 512 18.74 35.09 -10.46
C LEU A 512 18.48 36.60 -10.31
N ALA A 513 17.26 36.96 -9.89
CA ALA A 513 16.84 38.36 -9.74
C ALA A 513 17.65 39.10 -8.67
N ASN A 514 18.00 38.43 -7.56
CA ASN A 514 18.82 39.02 -6.49
C ASN A 514 20.34 38.89 -6.73
N GLY A 515 20.77 38.28 -7.85
CA GLY A 515 22.16 38.13 -8.24
C GLY A 515 22.97 37.17 -7.36
N SER A 516 22.32 36.30 -6.58
CA SER A 516 23.00 35.26 -5.78
C SER A 516 23.48 34.10 -6.64
N VAL A 517 22.82 33.88 -7.78
CA VAL A 517 23.27 32.97 -8.84
C VAL A 517 23.24 33.67 -10.19
N THR A 518 24.06 33.19 -11.12
CA THR A 518 24.04 33.60 -12.54
C THR A 518 23.89 32.37 -13.41
N GLN A 519 23.23 32.46 -14.56
CA GLN A 519 23.13 31.32 -15.48
C GLN A 519 24.11 31.45 -16.64
N ASN A 520 24.88 30.39 -16.92
CA ASN A 520 25.81 30.37 -18.04
C ASN A 520 25.12 30.01 -19.37
N GLY A 521 25.86 30.06 -20.48
CA GLY A 521 25.32 29.72 -21.81
C GLY A 521 24.86 28.26 -21.98
N ALA A 522 25.26 27.36 -21.08
CA ALA A 522 24.80 25.97 -21.04
C ALA A 522 23.52 25.78 -20.20
N GLY A 523 23.02 26.83 -19.56
CA GLY A 523 21.85 26.78 -18.69
C GLY A 523 22.15 26.34 -17.26
N GLU A 524 23.42 26.26 -16.85
CA GLU A 524 23.83 25.86 -15.50
C GLU A 524 23.84 27.07 -14.56
N PHE A 525 23.41 26.86 -13.31
CA PHE A 525 23.31 27.91 -12.29
C PHE A 525 24.61 28.02 -11.51
N VAL A 526 25.35 29.11 -11.76
CA VAL A 526 26.62 29.42 -11.10
C VAL A 526 26.35 30.14 -9.79
N VAL A 527 26.66 29.48 -8.68
CA VAL A 527 26.49 29.96 -7.31
C VAL A 527 27.78 30.66 -6.87
N ARG A 528 27.67 31.94 -6.50
CA ARG A 528 28.83 32.81 -6.15
C ARG A 528 28.82 33.33 -4.71
N LYS A 529 27.74 33.06 -3.98
CA LYS A 529 27.52 33.48 -2.60
C LYS A 529 26.79 32.35 -1.86
N LYS A 530 26.80 32.36 -0.54
CA LYS A 530 26.02 31.41 0.25
C LYS A 530 24.53 31.58 -0.04
N ILE A 531 23.86 30.49 -0.42
CA ILE A 531 22.42 30.44 -0.70
C ILE A 531 21.80 29.22 -0.02
N ARG A 532 20.47 29.13 -0.08
CA ARG A 532 19.72 27.89 0.11
C ARG A 532 19.26 27.35 -1.25
N PHE A 533 19.28 26.04 -1.44
CA PHE A 533 18.67 25.43 -2.63
C PHE A 533 17.15 25.65 -2.63
N PRO A 534 16.53 25.98 -3.78
CA PRO A 534 15.08 25.91 -3.92
C PRO A 534 14.59 24.49 -3.63
N SER A 535 13.61 24.34 -2.74
CA SER A 535 13.03 23.04 -2.46
C SER A 535 12.24 22.51 -3.66
N GLY A 536 12.12 21.19 -3.83
CA GLY A 536 11.27 20.64 -4.88
C GLY A 536 11.89 20.47 -6.27
N LEU A 537 13.21 20.66 -6.42
CA LEU A 537 13.93 20.44 -7.68
C LEU A 537 14.15 18.94 -7.97
N HIS A 538 13.05 18.19 -8.12
CA HIS A 538 13.02 16.76 -8.39
C HIS A 538 12.55 16.46 -9.82
N GLY A 539 13.01 15.35 -10.39
CA GLY A 539 12.53 14.85 -11.69
C GLY A 539 12.70 15.89 -12.79
N ALA A 540 11.59 16.28 -13.44
CA ALA A 540 11.61 17.29 -14.51
C ALA A 540 11.96 18.71 -14.04
N HIS A 541 12.00 18.96 -12.73
CA HIS A 541 12.38 20.26 -12.15
C HIS A 541 13.87 20.34 -11.80
N SER A 542 14.65 19.27 -11.98
CA SER A 542 16.07 19.27 -11.58
C SER A 542 16.92 20.16 -12.50
N VAL A 543 17.97 20.75 -11.91
CA VAL A 543 18.92 21.61 -12.63
C VAL A 543 20.36 21.24 -12.26
N THR A 544 21.33 21.96 -12.84
CA THR A 544 22.74 21.83 -12.49
C THR A 544 23.22 23.10 -11.81
N PHE A 545 23.78 22.97 -10.61
CA PHE A 545 24.45 24.04 -9.87
C PHE A 545 25.97 23.88 -9.94
N LEU A 546 26.65 25.01 -10.19
CA LEU A 546 28.11 25.13 -10.14
C LEU A 546 28.49 26.03 -8.97
N VAL A 547 29.00 25.45 -7.89
CA VAL A 547 29.47 26.20 -6.72
C VAL A 547 30.92 26.60 -6.97
N VAL A 548 31.14 27.90 -7.20
CA VAL A 548 32.47 28.40 -7.55
C VAL A 548 33.41 28.38 -6.36
N LYS A 549 34.71 28.36 -6.66
CA LYS A 549 35.79 28.35 -5.68
C LYS A 549 35.60 29.40 -4.57
N GLY A 550 35.74 28.99 -3.31
CA GLY A 550 35.62 29.83 -2.12
C GLY A 550 34.18 30.13 -1.69
N THR A 551 33.17 29.58 -2.36
CA THR A 551 31.75 29.77 -1.99
C THR A 551 31.30 28.68 -1.02
N PRO A 552 30.70 29.04 0.14
CA PRO A 552 30.14 28.04 1.05
C PRO A 552 29.08 27.18 0.35
N TYR A 553 29.09 25.87 0.66
CA TYR A 553 28.09 24.95 0.12
C TYR A 553 26.67 25.42 0.50
N PRO A 554 25.70 25.43 -0.44
CA PRO A 554 24.35 25.89 -0.14
C PRO A 554 23.65 25.04 0.93
N ASP A 555 22.81 25.68 1.74
CA ASP A 555 21.95 24.98 2.70
C ASP A 555 20.73 24.34 1.98
N GLY A 556 20.06 23.38 2.63
CA GLY A 556 18.85 22.73 2.10
C GLY A 556 19.12 21.53 1.18
N ASP A 557 18.04 20.88 0.71
CA ASP A 557 18.14 19.70 -0.18
C ASP A 557 18.11 20.13 -1.67
N PRO A 558 19.15 19.82 -2.47
CA PRO A 558 19.14 20.08 -3.92
C PRO A 558 18.14 19.20 -4.71
N GLY A 559 17.48 18.25 -4.05
CA GLY A 559 16.54 17.33 -4.67
C GLY A 559 17.24 16.35 -5.60
N HIS A 560 16.82 16.32 -6.86
CA HIS A 560 17.50 15.54 -7.92
C HIS A 560 18.48 16.41 -8.75
N SER A 561 18.77 17.64 -8.30
CA SER A 561 19.69 18.53 -9.00
C SER A 561 21.14 18.05 -8.88
N CYS A 562 21.88 18.23 -9.97
CA CYS A 562 23.32 18.03 -9.97
C CYS A 562 23.99 19.24 -9.30
N VAL A 563 24.93 18.99 -8.37
CA VAL A 563 25.73 20.03 -7.72
C VAL A 563 27.20 19.70 -7.94
N MET A 564 27.92 20.61 -8.58
CA MET A 564 29.36 20.51 -8.81
C MET A 564 30.08 21.59 -8.01
N VAL A 565 31.05 21.20 -7.19
CA VAL A 565 31.84 22.12 -6.35
C VAL A 565 33.23 22.26 -6.93
N GLU A 566 33.61 23.48 -7.31
CA GLU A 566 34.89 23.74 -7.96
C GLU A 566 36.10 23.48 -7.05
N ASP A 567 35.98 23.78 -5.75
CA ASP A 567 37.06 23.60 -4.76
C ASP A 567 37.48 22.14 -4.58
N THR A 568 36.51 21.23 -4.50
CA THR A 568 36.75 19.82 -4.19
C THR A 568 36.71 18.93 -5.43
N GLY A 569 36.21 19.44 -6.56
CA GLY A 569 35.86 18.64 -7.73
C GLY A 569 34.71 17.65 -7.45
N GLU A 570 34.06 17.76 -6.29
CA GLU A 570 32.97 16.88 -5.89
C GLU A 570 31.74 17.14 -6.77
N LYS A 571 31.12 16.04 -7.17
CA LYS A 571 29.85 16.03 -7.89
C LYS A 571 28.84 15.26 -7.07
N SER A 572 27.64 15.79 -6.91
CA SER A 572 26.53 15.02 -6.34
C SER A 572 26.22 13.79 -7.22
N ALA A 573 25.78 12.70 -6.59
CA ALA A 573 25.46 11.46 -7.30
C ALA A 573 24.36 11.71 -8.35
N GLY A 574 24.57 11.24 -9.59
CA GLY A 574 23.61 11.40 -10.69
C GLY A 574 23.87 12.59 -11.62
N CYS A 575 24.93 13.38 -11.39
CA CYS A 575 25.41 14.35 -12.38
C CYS A 575 25.78 13.64 -13.70
N PRO A 576 25.30 14.11 -14.87
CA PRO A 576 25.66 13.52 -16.15
C PRO A 576 27.18 13.57 -16.35
N SER A 577 27.78 12.42 -16.62
CA SER A 577 29.13 12.33 -17.19
C SER A 577 29.06 12.87 -18.60
N ARG A 578 29.56 14.08 -18.83
CA ARG A 578 29.85 14.53 -20.20
C ARG A 578 30.98 13.72 -20.80
#